data_AF-A0A964YHJ2-F1
#
_entry.id   AF-A0A964YHJ2-F1
#
_cell.length_a   1.000
_cell.length_b   1.000
_cell.length_c   1.000
_cell.angle_alpha   90.00
_cell.angle_beta   90.00
_cell.angle_gamma   90.00
#
_symmetry.space_group_name_H-M   'P 1'
#
loop_
_entity.id
_entity.type
_entity.pdbx_description
1 polymer ?
#
loop_
_entity_poly.entity_id
_entity_poly.type
_entity_poly.pdbx_seq_one_letter_code
_entity_poly.pdbx_strand_id
1 'polypeptide(L)'
;MQQRFYELLKRYLQVEIEQRLPKFPWESEVLEYASEYQSHNSAVTTGTNTSVPLWALQLHDFNLSSLLPEPLLIVLLQRCQTVITTPCQLGAKLVRVVEEFFPEEIPTLHDLAGRLLIMESATRSGKVANHTHRWANRLAEYELAPRPQQMLMTLMATHEIITALTMTVSIQQPQIKRSWLTTDGVLDIKVNALTSRGKITTLRVAGDFPRGGTLEFGSGDTLVATSCLTAESLSVERGNITLGEMIPLNVYLPDIDPTGLTLIVEAV
;
A
#
# COMPACT_ATOMS: atom_id res chain seq x y z
N MET A 1 -34.83 3.64 -49.96
CA MET A 1 -33.79 4.51 -50.58
C MET A 1 -32.79 5.05 -49.56
N GLN A 2 -33.22 5.47 -48.36
CA GLN A 2 -32.32 6.04 -47.34
C GLN A 2 -31.23 5.09 -46.83
N GLN A 3 -31.51 3.79 -46.62
CA GLN A 3 -30.51 2.85 -46.09
C GLN A 3 -29.28 2.68 -47.00
N ARG A 4 -29.49 2.63 -48.32
CA ARG A 4 -28.40 2.52 -49.30
C ARG A 4 -27.52 3.78 -49.33
N PHE A 5 -28.09 4.95 -49.06
CA PHE A 5 -27.34 6.20 -48.93
C PHE A 5 -26.47 6.19 -47.66
N TYR A 6 -27.01 5.75 -46.52
CA TYR A 6 -26.24 5.63 -45.27
C TYR A 6 -25.11 4.60 -45.38
N GLU A 7 -25.31 3.48 -46.07
CA GLU A 7 -24.26 2.50 -46.31
C GLU A 7 -23.13 3.05 -47.18
N LEU A 8 -23.48 3.78 -48.25
CA LEU A 8 -22.48 4.43 -49.11
C LEU A 8 -21.71 5.53 -48.35
N LEU A 9 -22.42 6.33 -47.55
CA LEU A 9 -21.80 7.37 -46.72
C LEU A 9 -20.87 6.77 -45.66
N LYS A 10 -21.30 5.69 -45.00
CA LYS A 10 -20.46 4.98 -44.02
C LYS A 10 -19.19 4.46 -44.66
N ARG A 11 -19.31 3.84 -45.84
CA ARG A 11 -18.15 3.31 -46.57
C ARG A 11 -17.20 4.41 -47.02
N TYR A 12 -17.74 5.54 -47.47
CA TYR A 12 -16.95 6.70 -47.85
C TYR A 12 -16.18 7.28 -46.64
N LEU A 13 -16.85 7.46 -45.50
CA LEU A 13 -16.22 7.94 -44.27
C LEU A 13 -15.16 6.99 -43.74
N GLN A 14 -15.38 5.66 -43.82
CA GLN A 14 -14.38 4.68 -43.40
C GLN A 14 -13.09 4.80 -44.23
N VAL A 15 -13.22 4.92 -45.56
CA VAL A 15 -12.06 5.11 -46.44
C VAL A 15 -11.34 6.44 -46.15
N GLU A 16 -12.10 7.51 -45.86
CA GLU A 16 -11.51 8.82 -45.56
C GLU A 16 -10.78 8.83 -44.21
N ILE A 17 -11.29 8.13 -43.19
CA ILE A 17 -10.63 7.96 -41.88
C ILE A 17 -9.32 7.16 -42.01
N GLU A 18 -9.32 6.09 -42.82
CA GLU A 18 -8.11 5.28 -43.08
C GLU A 18 -7.03 6.09 -43.81
N GLN A 19 -7.43 6.97 -44.73
CA GLN A 19 -6.49 7.81 -45.50
C GLN A 19 -6.03 9.06 -44.74
N ARG A 20 -6.87 9.57 -43.83
CA ARG A 20 -6.60 10.79 -43.08
C ARG A 20 -7.13 10.66 -41.66
N LEU A 21 -6.32 10.03 -40.81
CA LEU A 21 -6.56 9.97 -39.37
C LEU A 21 -6.86 11.38 -38.83
N PRO A 22 -7.99 11.58 -38.13
CA PRO A 22 -8.36 12.88 -37.61
C PRO A 22 -7.32 13.32 -36.58
N LYS A 23 -6.64 14.43 -36.87
CA LYS A 23 -5.76 15.11 -35.90
C LYS A 23 -6.62 15.91 -34.94
N PHE A 24 -6.31 15.85 -33.65
CA PHE A 24 -6.88 16.83 -32.74
C PHE A 24 -6.29 18.23 -33.00
N PRO A 25 -7.04 19.32 -32.76
CA PRO A 25 -6.59 20.68 -33.09
C PRO A 25 -5.28 21.12 -32.42
N TRP A 26 -4.87 20.44 -31.36
CA TRP A 26 -3.62 20.69 -30.64
C TRP A 26 -2.46 19.78 -31.07
N GLU A 27 -2.69 18.84 -31.98
CA GLU A 27 -1.67 17.93 -32.49
C GLU A 27 -1.05 18.43 -33.79
N SER A 28 0.28 18.54 -33.80
CA SER A 28 1.03 18.89 -35.00
C SER A 28 1.20 17.67 -35.93
N GLU A 29 1.28 16.46 -35.37
CA GLU A 29 1.53 15.20 -36.07
C GLU A 29 0.55 14.12 -35.60
N VAL A 30 0.21 13.16 -36.48
CA VAL A 30 -0.59 11.99 -36.07
C VAL A 30 0.36 11.08 -35.30
N LEU A 31 0.31 11.14 -33.98
CA LEU A 31 1.02 10.20 -33.13
C LEU A 31 0.15 8.95 -32.96
N GLU A 32 0.76 7.78 -33.09
CA GLU A 32 0.16 6.57 -32.59
C GLU A 32 0.15 6.72 -31.07
N TYR A 33 -0.98 7.14 -30.51
CA TYR A 33 -1.15 7.22 -29.07
C TYR A 33 -0.79 5.86 -28.52
N ALA A 34 0.34 5.76 -27.82
CA ALA A 34 0.59 4.63 -26.96
C ALA A 34 -0.65 4.52 -26.09
N SER A 35 -1.41 3.43 -26.27
CA SER A 35 -2.58 3.18 -25.44
C SER A 35 -2.09 3.27 -24.01
N GLU A 36 -2.51 4.29 -23.26
CA GLU A 36 -2.15 4.47 -21.85
C GLU A 36 -2.70 3.32 -20.99
N TYR A 37 -3.44 2.38 -21.60
CA TYR A 37 -3.50 0.99 -21.18
C TYR A 37 -2.25 0.23 -21.66
N GLN A 38 -1.06 0.71 -21.28
CA GLN A 38 0.13 -0.10 -21.42
C GLN A 38 0.01 -1.15 -20.31
N SER A 39 -0.65 -2.23 -20.70
CA SER A 39 -0.57 -3.52 -20.05
C SER A 39 0.86 -3.68 -19.56
N HIS A 40 1.05 -3.83 -18.25
CA HIS A 40 2.31 -4.01 -17.54
C HIS A 40 3.12 -5.25 -17.96
N ASN A 41 2.93 -5.75 -19.18
CA ASN A 41 3.59 -6.90 -19.77
C ASN A 41 4.00 -6.56 -21.19
N SER A 42 5.14 -5.88 -21.36
CA SER A 42 6.02 -6.08 -22.51
C SER A 42 7.40 -5.52 -22.19
N ALA A 43 8.30 -6.45 -21.91
CA ALA A 43 9.71 -6.21 -21.73
C ALA A 43 10.31 -5.50 -22.96
N VAL A 44 10.98 -4.37 -22.72
CA VAL A 44 12.06 -3.89 -23.59
C VAL A 44 13.34 -3.90 -22.78
N THR A 45 14.22 -4.78 -23.22
CA THR A 45 15.55 -5.04 -22.70
C THR A 45 16.49 -3.87 -23.01
N THR A 46 16.83 -3.08 -21.99
CA THR A 46 18.14 -2.42 -21.86
C THR A 46 18.42 -2.12 -20.39
N GLY A 47 19.25 -2.97 -19.76
CA GLY A 47 20.22 -2.61 -18.73
C GLY A 47 19.76 -1.82 -17.50
N THR A 48 18.99 -2.46 -16.61
CA THR A 48 19.15 -2.57 -15.13
C THR A 48 17.78 -2.96 -14.58
N ASN A 49 17.44 -4.25 -14.66
CA ASN A 49 16.19 -4.78 -14.11
C ASN A 49 16.31 -4.88 -12.58
N THR A 50 16.19 -3.76 -11.87
CA THR A 50 15.77 -3.81 -10.47
C THR A 50 14.28 -4.11 -10.48
N SER A 51 13.94 -5.40 -10.38
CA SER A 51 12.56 -5.82 -10.15
C SER A 51 12.06 -5.09 -8.89
N VAL A 52 11.05 -4.23 -9.04
CA VAL A 52 10.37 -3.63 -7.90
C VAL A 52 9.87 -4.78 -7.02
N PRO A 53 10.23 -4.83 -5.73
CA PRO A 53 9.76 -5.91 -4.87
C PRO A 53 8.24 -5.88 -4.80
N LEU A 54 7.63 -7.07 -4.81
CA LEU A 54 6.20 -7.27 -5.02
C LEU A 54 5.31 -6.35 -4.17
N TRP A 55 5.73 -6.16 -2.93
CA TRP A 55 4.99 -5.41 -1.92
C TRP A 55 5.24 -3.89 -1.96
N ALA A 56 6.28 -3.42 -2.66
CA ALA A 56 6.61 -1.99 -2.72
C ALA A 56 5.73 -1.20 -3.69
N LEU A 57 5.00 -1.86 -4.61
CA LEU A 57 4.14 -1.18 -5.59
C LEU A 57 3.08 -0.29 -4.92
N GLN A 58 2.44 -0.78 -3.86
CA GLN A 58 1.44 -0.02 -3.10
C GLN A 58 2.03 1.23 -2.42
N LEU A 59 3.34 1.27 -2.16
CA LEU A 59 4.00 2.42 -1.53
C LEU A 59 4.04 3.64 -2.44
N HIS A 60 3.91 3.48 -3.75
CA HIS A 60 3.85 4.63 -4.66
C HIS A 60 2.52 5.37 -4.59
N ASP A 61 1.44 4.69 -4.20
CA ASP A 61 0.14 5.32 -3.97
C ASP A 61 0.10 6.12 -2.65
N PHE A 62 1.07 5.88 -1.77
CA PHE A 62 1.20 6.60 -0.52
C PHE A 62 1.82 7.97 -0.77
N ASN A 63 1.13 9.01 -0.29
CA ASN A 63 1.38 10.39 -0.71
C ASN A 63 2.79 10.84 -0.32
N LEU A 64 3.25 10.48 0.88
CA LEU A 64 4.57 10.89 1.36
C LEU A 64 5.65 9.94 0.87
N SER A 65 5.33 8.66 0.75
CA SER A 65 6.26 7.65 0.23
C SER A 65 6.67 7.94 -1.23
N SER A 66 5.78 8.52 -2.05
CA SER A 66 6.10 8.93 -3.42
C SER A 66 7.22 9.98 -3.54
N LEU A 67 7.53 10.70 -2.44
CA LEU A 67 8.58 11.72 -2.39
C LEU A 67 9.97 11.17 -2.06
N LEU A 68 10.06 9.88 -1.70
CA LEU A 68 11.31 9.25 -1.31
C LEU A 68 11.88 8.41 -2.45
N PRO A 69 13.21 8.26 -2.53
CA PRO A 69 13.84 7.34 -3.48
C PRO A 69 13.34 5.91 -3.28
N GLU A 70 13.04 5.22 -4.37
CA GLU A 70 12.62 3.82 -4.38
C GLU A 70 13.50 2.87 -3.54
N PRO A 71 14.84 2.90 -3.63
CA PRO A 71 15.67 1.99 -2.81
C PRO A 71 15.48 2.21 -1.31
N LEU A 72 15.19 3.44 -0.88
CA LEU A 72 14.94 3.77 0.51
C LEU A 72 13.58 3.22 0.96
N LEU A 73 12.54 3.33 0.12
CA LEU A 73 11.20 2.78 0.42
C LEU A 73 11.23 1.27 0.65
N ILE A 74 12.00 0.53 -0.16
CA ILE A 74 12.14 -0.92 -0.04
C ILE A 74 12.73 -1.29 1.33
N VAL A 75 13.82 -0.62 1.72
CA VAL A 75 14.47 -0.86 3.01
C VAL A 75 13.54 -0.45 4.16
N LEU A 76 12.82 0.68 4.03
CA LEU A 76 11.84 1.11 5.03
C LEU A 76 10.73 0.07 5.22
N LEU A 77 10.19 -0.49 4.15
CA LEU A 77 9.13 -1.50 4.23
C LEU A 77 9.62 -2.74 4.98
N GLN A 78 10.80 -3.26 4.63
CA GLN A 78 11.40 -4.42 5.32
C GLN A 78 11.62 -4.14 6.82
N ARG A 79 12.11 -2.95 7.16
CA ARG A 79 12.31 -2.54 8.55
C ARG A 79 10.98 -2.35 9.29
N CYS A 80 9.97 -1.76 8.66
CA CYS A 80 8.64 -1.63 9.25
C CYS A 80 8.04 -3.01 9.57
N GLN A 81 8.14 -3.98 8.66
CA GLN A 81 7.63 -5.34 8.87
C GLN A 81 8.31 -6.07 10.05
N THR A 82 9.60 -5.81 10.29
CA THR A 82 10.29 -6.38 11.46
C THR A 82 9.95 -5.67 12.76
N VAL A 83 9.80 -4.35 12.73
CA VAL A 83 9.52 -3.54 13.93
C VAL A 83 8.05 -3.59 14.36
N ILE A 84 7.12 -3.79 13.42
CA ILE A 84 5.68 -3.76 13.73
C ILE A 84 5.25 -4.88 14.68
N THR A 85 5.91 -6.03 14.64
CA THR A 85 5.67 -7.18 15.52
C THR A 85 6.22 -6.98 16.94
N THR A 86 7.07 -5.97 17.14
CA THR A 86 7.65 -5.67 18.45
C THR A 86 6.62 -4.97 19.35
N PRO A 87 6.50 -5.33 20.64
CA PRO A 87 5.57 -4.68 21.59
C PRO A 87 6.11 -3.32 22.08
N CYS A 88 6.40 -2.39 21.17
CA CYS A 88 6.85 -1.04 21.48
C CYS A 88 5.78 0.01 21.13
N GLN A 89 5.83 1.16 21.81
CA GLN A 89 5.00 2.32 21.44
C GLN A 89 5.35 2.80 20.03
N LEU A 90 4.38 3.37 19.33
CA LEU A 90 4.52 3.85 17.95
C LEU A 90 5.74 4.78 17.77
N GLY A 91 5.96 5.73 18.67
CA GLY A 91 7.13 6.62 18.59
C GLY A 91 8.47 5.89 18.66
N ALA A 92 8.57 4.87 19.51
CA ALA A 92 9.77 4.03 19.59
C ALA A 92 9.93 3.15 18.34
N LYS A 93 8.83 2.67 17.76
CA LYS A 93 8.84 1.94 16.47
C LYS A 93 9.38 2.83 15.34
N LEU A 94 8.91 4.08 15.25
CA LEU A 94 9.35 5.05 14.24
C LEU A 94 10.86 5.32 14.33
N VAL A 95 11.35 5.65 15.54
CA VAL A 95 12.77 5.93 15.73
C VAL A 95 13.63 4.71 15.42
N ARG A 96 13.22 3.50 15.83
CA ARG A 96 13.94 2.26 15.53
C ARG A 96 14.08 1.94 14.05
N VAL A 97 13.07 2.28 13.24
CA VAL A 97 13.16 2.09 11.79
C VAL A 97 14.13 3.10 11.17
N VAL A 98 14.13 4.34 11.67
CA VAL A 98 14.85 5.46 11.03
C VAL A 98 16.27 5.66 11.56
N GLU A 99 16.60 5.17 12.76
CA GLU A 99 17.89 5.42 13.42
C GLU A 99 19.11 4.97 12.59
N GLU A 100 18.98 3.90 11.82
CA GLU A 100 20.07 3.41 10.97
C GLU A 100 20.38 4.32 9.77
N PHE A 101 19.40 5.09 9.29
CA PHE A 101 19.59 6.05 8.20
C PHE A 101 20.22 7.36 8.69
N PHE A 102 20.12 7.65 10.00
CA PHE A 102 20.59 8.88 10.62
C PHE A 102 21.27 8.59 11.99
N PRO A 103 22.36 7.81 12.02
CA PRO A 103 22.97 7.34 13.27
C PRO A 103 23.56 8.46 14.14
N GLU A 104 23.93 9.59 13.53
CA GLU A 104 24.52 10.74 14.23
C GLU A 104 23.47 11.67 14.87
N GLU A 105 22.19 11.53 14.51
CA GLU A 105 21.13 12.49 14.83
C GLU A 105 19.97 11.88 15.63
N ILE A 106 20.22 10.78 16.35
CA ILE A 106 19.24 10.10 17.22
C ILE A 106 18.47 11.05 18.17
N PRO A 107 19.09 12.01 18.89
CA PRO A 107 18.32 12.90 19.75
C PRO A 107 17.34 13.78 18.97
N THR A 108 17.74 14.23 17.78
CA THR A 108 16.90 15.02 16.87
C THR A 108 15.77 14.16 16.29
N LEU A 109 16.02 12.89 15.96
CA LEU A 109 14.98 11.94 15.55
C LEU A 109 13.90 11.77 16.62
N HIS A 110 14.30 11.66 17.89
CA HIS A 110 13.35 11.50 18.99
C HIS A 110 12.45 12.72 19.15
N ASP A 111 13.01 13.94 19.09
CA ASP A 111 12.23 15.18 19.14
C ASP A 111 11.27 15.29 17.94
N LEU A 112 11.74 15.00 16.73
CA LEU A 112 10.91 15.02 15.51
C LEU A 112 9.78 13.98 15.57
N ALA A 113 10.06 12.75 16.03
CA ALA A 113 9.06 11.71 16.19
C ALA A 113 8.00 12.10 17.24
N GLY A 114 8.42 12.68 18.36
CA GLY A 114 7.50 13.20 19.38
C GLY A 114 6.58 14.29 18.82
N ARG A 115 7.14 15.26 18.09
CA ARG A 115 6.36 16.32 17.43
C ARG A 115 5.38 15.76 16.41
N LEU A 116 5.81 14.80 15.59
CA LEU A 116 4.96 14.15 14.60
C LEU A 116 3.71 13.55 15.25
N LEU A 117 3.87 12.78 16.33
CA LEU A 117 2.76 12.16 17.05
C LEU A 117 1.83 13.17 17.74
N ILE A 118 2.38 14.26 18.27
CA ILE A 118 1.58 15.36 18.84
C ILE A 118 0.74 16.03 17.75
N MET A 119 1.34 16.30 16.58
CA MET A 119 0.63 16.90 15.45
C MET A 119 -0.52 16.00 14.99
N GLU A 120 -0.31 14.69 14.88
CA GLU A 120 -1.36 13.77 14.47
C GLU A 120 -2.46 13.59 15.51
N SER A 121 -2.10 13.45 16.79
CA SER A 121 -3.09 13.31 17.87
C SER A 121 -3.98 14.55 18.02
N ALA A 122 -3.42 15.76 17.81
CA ALA A 122 -4.19 17.00 17.79
C ALA A 122 -5.19 17.08 16.62
N THR A 123 -4.94 16.36 15.52
CA THR A 123 -5.83 16.36 14.35
C THR A 123 -7.01 15.39 14.46
N ARG A 124 -7.02 14.47 15.44
CA ARG A 124 -8.09 13.47 15.63
C ARG A 124 -9.46 14.09 16.01
N SER A 125 -9.52 15.41 16.22
CA SER A 125 -10.75 16.20 16.24
C SER A 125 -11.24 16.49 14.80
N GLY A 126 -11.77 15.47 14.13
CA GLY A 126 -12.76 15.63 13.03
C GLY A 126 -12.30 16.04 11.63
N LYS A 127 -11.01 16.26 11.33
CA LYS A 127 -10.55 16.64 9.96
C LYS A 127 -9.15 16.08 9.64
N VAL A 128 -9.01 14.75 9.55
CA VAL A 128 -7.68 14.10 9.63
C VAL A 128 -6.95 13.91 8.29
N ALA A 129 -7.61 13.81 7.14
CA ALA A 129 -6.92 13.39 5.91
C ALA A 129 -6.30 14.52 5.06
N ASN A 130 -6.10 15.75 5.55
CA ASN A 130 -5.66 16.86 4.66
C ASN A 130 -4.39 17.61 5.12
N HIS A 131 -3.86 17.35 6.32
CA HIS A 131 -2.73 18.14 6.86
C HIS A 131 -1.35 17.58 6.48
N THR A 132 -1.17 16.26 6.50
CA THR A 132 0.00 15.58 5.90
C THR A 132 0.12 15.93 4.41
N HIS A 133 -1.00 15.94 3.68
CA HIS A 133 -1.08 16.35 2.28
C HIS A 133 -0.64 17.80 2.03
N ARG A 134 -0.90 18.72 2.97
CA ARG A 134 -0.48 20.12 2.85
C ARG A 134 1.02 20.34 3.10
N TRP A 135 1.65 19.40 3.80
CA TRP A 135 3.08 19.45 4.10
C TRP A 135 3.87 18.75 2.99
N ALA A 136 3.40 17.60 2.50
CA ALA A 136 3.97 16.88 1.36
C ALA A 136 4.25 17.80 0.16
N ASN A 137 3.27 18.60 -0.27
CA ASN A 137 3.41 19.52 -1.40
C ASN A 137 4.37 20.70 -1.16
N ARG A 138 4.85 20.89 0.07
CA ARG A 138 5.81 21.95 0.43
C ARG A 138 7.22 21.41 0.67
N LEU A 139 7.39 20.09 0.62
CA LEU A 139 8.69 19.47 0.79
C LEU A 139 9.46 19.56 -0.54
N ALA A 140 10.73 19.89 -0.42
CA ALA A 140 11.68 19.75 -1.52
C ALA A 140 11.89 18.26 -1.83
N GLU A 141 12.42 17.98 -3.02
CA GLU A 141 12.92 16.65 -3.36
C GLU A 141 13.87 16.14 -2.27
N TYR A 142 13.77 14.85 -1.95
CA TYR A 142 14.51 14.22 -0.84
C TYR A 142 16.01 14.54 -0.86
N GLU A 143 16.63 14.42 -2.04
CA GLU A 143 18.07 14.65 -2.22
C GLU A 143 18.50 16.11 -2.03
N LEU A 144 17.59 17.07 -2.26
CA LEU A 144 17.86 18.50 -2.14
C LEU A 144 17.44 19.06 -0.78
N ALA A 145 16.70 18.28 0.01
CA ALA A 145 16.20 18.70 1.30
C ALA A 145 17.34 18.78 2.35
N PRO A 146 17.33 19.80 3.24
CA PRO A 146 18.27 19.85 4.36
C PRO A 146 18.08 18.64 5.28
N ARG A 147 19.14 18.24 5.97
CA ARG A 147 19.17 17.01 6.77
C ARG A 147 17.97 16.82 7.73
N PRO A 148 17.56 17.83 8.53
CA PRO A 148 16.37 17.69 9.40
C PRO A 148 15.06 17.43 8.63
N GLN A 149 14.97 17.91 7.39
CA GLN A 149 13.80 17.70 6.54
C GLN A 149 13.80 16.29 5.93
N GLN A 150 14.97 15.75 5.54
CA GLN A 150 15.10 14.34 5.14
C GLN A 150 14.68 13.40 6.27
N MET A 151 15.10 13.69 7.51
CA MET A 151 14.70 12.93 8.69
C MET A 151 13.18 12.94 8.88
N LEU A 152 12.57 14.13 8.81
CA LEU A 152 11.13 14.29 8.95
C LEU A 152 10.38 13.55 7.85
N MET A 153 10.82 13.66 6.59
CA MET A 153 10.27 12.93 5.44
C MET A 153 10.33 11.41 5.65
N THR A 154 11.48 10.91 6.10
CA THR A 154 11.65 9.48 6.38
C THR A 154 10.75 9.02 7.53
N LEU A 155 10.64 9.80 8.62
CA LEU A 155 9.74 9.50 9.73
C LEU A 155 8.26 9.51 9.31
N MET A 156 7.85 10.47 8.48
CA MET A 156 6.49 10.57 7.98
C MET A 156 6.15 9.39 7.06
N ALA A 157 7.03 9.02 6.13
CA ALA A 157 6.85 7.84 5.29
C ALA A 157 6.80 6.55 6.12
N THR A 158 7.69 6.42 7.11
CA THR A 158 7.69 5.29 8.06
C THR A 158 6.36 5.20 8.80
N HIS A 159 5.81 6.34 9.25
CA HIS A 159 4.52 6.38 9.92
C HIS A 159 3.37 5.95 8.98
N GLU A 160 3.36 6.43 7.75
CA GLU A 160 2.38 6.03 6.71
C GLU A 160 2.46 4.52 6.44
N ILE A 161 3.67 3.95 6.34
CA ILE A 161 3.86 2.51 6.15
C ILE A 161 3.36 1.71 7.35
N ILE A 162 3.75 2.08 8.59
CA ILE A 162 3.32 1.36 9.80
C ILE A 162 1.79 1.40 9.96
N THR A 163 1.17 2.54 9.69
CA THR A 163 -0.29 2.67 9.71
C THR A 163 -0.95 1.82 8.61
N ALA A 164 -0.37 1.78 7.42
CA ALA A 164 -0.79 0.90 6.33
C ALA A 164 -0.51 -0.60 6.57
N LEU A 165 0.33 -0.96 7.54
CA LEU A 165 0.53 -2.35 7.97
C LEU A 165 -0.30 -2.72 9.21
N THR A 166 -0.90 -1.74 9.91
CA THR A 166 -1.71 -1.96 11.12
C THR A 166 -3.21 -1.88 10.81
N MET A 167 -3.98 -2.94 11.08
CA MET A 167 -5.44 -3.00 10.90
C MET A 167 -6.11 -3.06 12.28
N THR A 168 -6.78 -1.97 12.67
CA THR A 168 -7.49 -1.87 13.94
C THR A 168 -8.98 -2.15 13.75
N VAL A 169 -9.55 -2.99 14.61
CA VAL A 169 -11.00 -3.27 14.66
C VAL A 169 -11.51 -2.97 16.05
N SER A 170 -12.74 -2.45 16.13
CA SER A 170 -13.40 -2.14 17.40
C SER A 170 -14.86 -2.54 17.37
N ILE A 171 -15.54 -2.47 18.52
CA ILE A 171 -16.99 -2.73 18.58
C ILE A 171 -17.78 -1.74 17.71
N GLN A 172 -17.30 -0.50 17.59
CA GLN A 172 -17.94 0.54 16.76
C GLN A 172 -17.63 0.36 15.27
N GLN A 173 -16.46 -0.20 14.95
CA GLN A 173 -16.01 -0.50 13.61
C GLN A 173 -15.53 -1.96 13.55
N PRO A 174 -16.48 -2.92 13.47
CA PRO A 174 -16.17 -4.35 13.55
C PRO A 174 -15.56 -4.88 12.25
N GLN A 175 -15.57 -4.10 11.18
CA GLN A 175 -15.03 -4.50 9.89
C GLN A 175 -14.06 -3.44 9.36
N ILE A 176 -12.90 -3.92 8.91
CA ILE A 176 -11.91 -3.11 8.19
C ILE A 176 -11.45 -3.88 6.96
N LYS A 177 -11.32 -3.18 5.83
CA LYS A 177 -10.79 -3.71 4.58
C LYS A 177 -9.53 -2.94 4.23
N ARG A 178 -8.51 -3.65 3.75
CA ARG A 178 -7.28 -3.09 3.21
C ARG A 178 -6.96 -3.76 1.89
N SER A 179 -6.59 -2.96 0.91
CA SER A 179 -6.19 -3.42 -0.42
C SER A 179 -4.70 -3.19 -0.57
N TRP A 180 -4.01 -4.13 -1.22
CA TRP A 180 -2.59 -4.05 -1.52
C TRP A 180 -2.35 -4.38 -2.98
N LEU A 181 -1.81 -3.44 -3.73
CA LEU A 181 -1.44 -3.61 -5.13
C LEU A 181 -0.17 -4.47 -5.23
N THR A 182 -0.26 -5.51 -6.04
CA THR A 182 0.84 -6.41 -6.39
C THR A 182 0.99 -6.43 -7.92
N THR A 183 2.08 -7.03 -8.44
CA THR A 183 2.33 -7.14 -9.88
C THR A 183 1.22 -7.91 -10.61
N ASP A 184 0.56 -8.83 -9.91
CA ASP A 184 -0.44 -9.75 -10.47
C ASP A 184 -1.89 -9.32 -10.19
N GLY A 185 -2.08 -8.20 -9.50
CA GLY A 185 -3.39 -7.64 -9.18
C GLY A 185 -3.50 -7.13 -7.75
N VAL A 186 -4.73 -6.84 -7.32
CA VAL A 186 -4.99 -6.30 -5.98
C VAL A 186 -5.29 -7.44 -5.02
N LEU A 187 -4.55 -7.52 -3.93
CA LEU A 187 -4.83 -8.35 -2.76
C LEU A 187 -5.76 -7.59 -1.82
N ASP A 188 -6.95 -8.15 -1.56
CA ASP A 188 -7.92 -7.53 -0.66
C ASP A 188 -7.99 -8.31 0.67
N ILE A 189 -7.57 -7.69 1.77
CA ILE A 189 -7.65 -8.24 3.11
C ILE A 189 -8.82 -7.61 3.86
N LYS A 190 -9.72 -8.44 4.39
CA LYS A 190 -10.89 -8.05 5.18
C LYS A 190 -10.76 -8.67 6.57
N VAL A 191 -10.82 -7.85 7.60
CA VAL A 191 -10.86 -8.32 8.99
C VAL A 191 -12.24 -8.00 9.55
N ASN A 192 -12.89 -9.03 10.09
CA ASN A 192 -14.20 -8.96 10.72
C ASN A 192 -14.09 -9.42 12.18
N ALA A 193 -14.49 -8.54 13.10
CA ALA A 193 -14.61 -8.82 14.51
C ALA A 193 -16.03 -9.31 14.83
N LEU A 194 -16.13 -10.59 15.24
CA LEU A 194 -17.36 -11.18 15.71
C LEU A 194 -17.48 -10.91 17.22
N THR A 195 -18.59 -10.29 17.61
CA THR A 195 -18.87 -9.94 18.99
C THR A 195 -19.88 -10.88 19.63
N SER A 196 -19.63 -11.29 20.86
CA SER A 196 -20.60 -12.00 21.71
C SER A 196 -20.75 -11.24 23.03
N ARG A 197 -21.99 -10.95 23.44
CA ARG A 197 -22.32 -10.21 24.67
C ARG A 197 -21.57 -8.86 24.81
N GLY A 198 -21.40 -8.15 23.69
CA GLY A 198 -20.73 -6.84 23.66
C GLY A 198 -19.21 -6.88 23.82
N LYS A 199 -18.57 -8.05 23.65
CA LYS A 199 -17.11 -8.21 23.60
C LYS A 199 -16.70 -8.87 22.30
N ILE A 200 -15.56 -8.47 21.73
CA ILE A 200 -14.95 -9.16 20.60
C ILE A 200 -14.46 -10.52 21.09
N THR A 201 -14.96 -11.60 20.49
CA THR A 201 -14.57 -12.97 20.87
C THR A 201 -13.76 -13.66 19.79
N THR A 202 -14.01 -13.32 18.53
CA THR A 202 -13.39 -13.97 17.38
C THR A 202 -13.04 -12.93 16.32
N LEU A 203 -11.84 -13.06 15.75
CA LEU A 203 -11.42 -12.33 14.56
C LEU A 203 -11.42 -13.29 13.37
N ARG A 204 -12.15 -12.93 12.33
CA ARG A 204 -12.12 -13.58 11.03
C ARG A 204 -11.36 -12.70 10.07
N VAL A 205 -10.28 -13.22 9.49
CA VAL A 205 -9.53 -12.56 8.43
C VAL A 205 -9.82 -13.30 7.13
N ALA A 206 -10.24 -12.57 6.10
CA ALA A 206 -10.43 -13.09 4.76
C ALA A 206 -9.55 -12.32 3.77
N GLY A 207 -8.83 -13.02 2.92
CA GLY A 207 -8.03 -12.45 1.84
C GLY A 207 -8.58 -12.89 0.49
N ASP A 208 -8.90 -11.96 -0.39
CA ASP A 208 -9.16 -12.25 -1.80
C ASP A 208 -7.83 -12.14 -2.54
N PHE A 209 -7.25 -13.28 -2.93
CA PHE A 209 -5.95 -13.31 -3.56
C PHE A 209 -6.07 -13.26 -5.10
N PRO A 210 -5.27 -12.43 -5.79
CA PRO A 210 -5.29 -12.39 -7.25
C PRO A 210 -4.78 -13.70 -7.89
N ARG A 211 -3.94 -14.47 -7.17
CA ARG A 211 -3.42 -15.80 -7.53
C ARG A 211 -3.25 -16.66 -6.27
N GLY A 212 -2.79 -17.90 -6.41
CA GLY A 212 -2.53 -18.77 -5.25
C GLY A 212 -1.62 -18.11 -4.21
N GLY A 213 -1.85 -18.42 -2.93
CA GLY A 213 -1.15 -17.80 -1.82
C GLY A 213 -1.44 -18.48 -0.49
N THR A 214 -0.73 -18.05 0.55
CA THR A 214 -0.88 -18.54 1.92
C THR A 214 -1.21 -17.38 2.85
N LEU A 215 -2.20 -17.57 3.71
CA LEU A 215 -2.60 -16.64 4.75
C LEU A 215 -2.37 -17.28 6.12
N GLU A 216 -1.52 -16.67 6.94
CA GLU A 216 -1.24 -17.12 8.30
C GLU A 216 -1.65 -16.04 9.30
N PHE A 217 -2.41 -16.43 10.33
CA PHE A 217 -2.89 -15.51 11.36
C PHE A 217 -2.61 -16.06 12.75
N GLY A 218 -1.89 -15.28 13.56
CA GLY A 218 -1.47 -15.69 14.90
C GLY A 218 0.04 -15.87 15.03
N SER A 219 0.48 -16.26 16.22
CA SER A 219 1.88 -16.54 16.53
C SER A 219 1.96 -17.74 17.47
N GLY A 220 3.03 -18.52 17.34
CA GLY A 220 3.28 -19.72 18.16
C GLY A 220 2.11 -20.71 18.13
N ASP A 221 1.63 -21.11 19.30
CA ASP A 221 0.58 -22.12 19.49
C ASP A 221 -0.81 -21.69 19.00
N THR A 222 -0.98 -20.43 18.61
CA THR A 222 -2.26 -19.87 18.12
C THR A 222 -2.27 -19.59 16.61
N LEU A 223 -1.23 -20.04 15.90
CA LEU A 223 -1.09 -19.87 14.46
C LEU A 223 -2.14 -20.69 13.71
N VAL A 224 -2.92 -20.01 12.87
CA VAL A 224 -3.87 -20.62 11.94
C VAL A 224 -3.45 -20.24 10.53
N ALA A 225 -3.23 -21.24 9.68
CA ALA A 225 -2.79 -21.04 8.31
C ALA A 225 -3.75 -21.69 7.32
N THR A 226 -3.93 -21.06 6.17
CA THR A 226 -4.65 -21.62 5.02
C THR A 226 -3.94 -21.24 3.73
N SER A 227 -4.05 -22.07 2.70
CA SER A 227 -3.40 -21.83 1.41
C SER A 227 -4.31 -22.25 0.26
N CYS A 228 -4.16 -21.56 -0.87
CA CYS A 228 -4.80 -21.91 -2.13
C CYS A 228 -3.77 -21.91 -3.26
N LEU A 229 -3.96 -22.79 -4.24
CA LEU A 229 -3.13 -22.88 -5.44
C LEU A 229 -3.64 -21.99 -6.59
N THR A 230 -4.86 -21.45 -6.45
CA THR A 230 -5.53 -20.64 -7.48
C THR A 230 -6.07 -19.34 -6.90
N ALA A 231 -6.53 -18.43 -7.75
CA ALA A 231 -7.20 -17.20 -7.31
C ALA A 231 -8.50 -17.55 -6.57
N GLU A 232 -8.49 -17.38 -5.25
CA GLU A 232 -9.63 -17.71 -4.39
C GLU A 232 -9.64 -16.83 -3.14
N SER A 233 -10.82 -16.71 -2.54
CA SER A 233 -11.00 -16.10 -1.23
C SER A 233 -10.59 -17.10 -0.13
N LEU A 234 -9.51 -16.79 0.58
CA LEU A 234 -9.06 -17.53 1.75
C LEU A 234 -9.60 -16.90 3.03
N SER A 235 -9.99 -17.69 4.03
CA SER A 235 -10.37 -17.16 5.34
C SER A 235 -9.82 -17.97 6.49
N VAL A 236 -9.34 -17.28 7.52
CA VAL A 236 -8.86 -17.84 8.78
C VAL A 236 -9.59 -17.18 9.94
N GLU A 237 -9.81 -17.95 11.00
CA GLU A 237 -10.51 -17.48 12.19
C GLU A 237 -9.72 -17.81 13.43
N ARG A 238 -9.67 -16.85 14.35
CA ARG A 238 -9.09 -17.03 15.67
C ARG A 238 -10.07 -16.58 16.74
N GLY A 239 -10.38 -17.48 17.67
CA GLY A 239 -11.18 -17.20 18.87
C GLY A 239 -10.32 -16.79 20.06
N ASN A 240 -10.98 -16.41 21.17
CA ASN A 240 -10.35 -16.04 22.44
C ASN A 240 -9.40 -14.83 22.33
N ILE A 241 -9.88 -13.78 21.66
CA ILE A 241 -9.10 -12.56 21.40
C ILE A 241 -9.04 -11.69 22.66
N THR A 242 -7.84 -11.21 23.00
CA THR A 242 -7.66 -10.22 24.06
C THR A 242 -7.61 -8.79 23.48
N LEU A 243 -8.23 -7.82 24.16
CA LEU A 243 -8.21 -6.42 23.71
C LEU A 243 -6.79 -5.84 23.85
N GLY A 244 -6.35 -5.10 22.85
CA GLY A 244 -4.98 -4.58 22.73
C GLY A 244 -3.95 -5.62 22.30
N GLU A 245 -4.36 -6.85 21.95
CA GLU A 245 -3.46 -7.87 21.41
C GLU A 245 -3.08 -7.52 19.97
N MET A 246 -1.78 -7.39 19.71
CA MET A 246 -1.24 -7.25 18.36
C MET A 246 -1.01 -8.63 17.77
N ILE A 247 -1.87 -9.04 16.84
CA ILE A 247 -1.81 -10.37 16.24
C ILE A 247 -1.21 -10.25 14.83
N PRO A 248 -0.07 -10.91 14.54
CA PRO A 248 0.51 -10.89 13.21
C PRO A 248 -0.34 -11.66 12.21
N LEU A 249 -0.42 -11.09 11.01
CA LEU A 249 -1.05 -11.64 9.83
C LEU A 249 0.02 -11.67 8.73
N ASN A 250 0.52 -12.86 8.40
CA ASN A 250 1.50 -13.03 7.33
C ASN A 250 0.80 -13.48 6.06
N VAL A 251 1.15 -12.85 4.95
CA VAL A 251 0.66 -13.17 3.62
C VAL A 251 1.83 -13.59 2.76
N TYR A 252 1.77 -14.78 2.15
CA TYR A 252 2.80 -15.26 1.23
C TYR A 252 2.22 -15.51 -0.16
N LEU A 253 2.99 -15.11 -1.17
CA LEU A 253 2.72 -15.36 -2.58
C LEU A 253 3.91 -16.17 -3.12
N PRO A 254 3.93 -17.50 -2.90
CA PRO A 254 5.12 -18.34 -3.05
C PRO A 254 5.67 -18.37 -4.48
N ASP A 255 4.82 -18.13 -5.48
CA ASP A 255 5.22 -18.12 -6.89
C ASP A 255 6.01 -16.87 -7.29
N ILE A 256 5.96 -15.80 -6.49
CA ILE A 256 6.49 -14.47 -6.87
C ILE A 256 7.54 -13.97 -5.89
N ASP A 257 7.27 -14.02 -4.58
CA ASP A 257 8.18 -13.48 -3.57
C ASP A 257 8.11 -14.30 -2.26
N PRO A 258 9.24 -14.89 -1.82
CA PRO A 258 9.29 -15.63 -0.55
C PRO A 258 9.27 -14.75 0.69
N THR A 259 9.50 -13.43 0.60
CA THR A 259 9.64 -12.57 1.78
C THR A 259 8.33 -12.26 2.51
N GLY A 260 7.18 -12.48 1.86
CA GLY A 260 5.85 -12.28 2.46
C GLY A 260 5.56 -10.83 2.88
N LEU A 261 4.30 -10.56 3.21
CA LEU A 261 3.83 -9.31 3.79
C LEU A 261 3.28 -9.56 5.19
N THR A 262 3.90 -8.92 6.18
CA THR A 262 3.46 -8.98 7.58
C THR A 262 2.62 -7.75 7.93
N LEU A 263 1.36 -7.98 8.26
CA LEU A 263 0.45 -7.00 8.84
C LEU A 263 0.20 -7.30 10.32
N ILE A 264 -0.27 -6.31 11.06
CA ILE A 264 -0.76 -6.48 12.44
C ILE A 264 -2.25 -6.23 12.48
N VAL A 265 -2.98 -7.14 13.11
CA VAL A 265 -4.39 -6.96 13.44
C VAL A 265 -4.51 -6.71 14.94
N GLU A 266 -5.15 -5.62 15.32
CA GLU A 266 -5.38 -5.24 16.73
C GLU A 266 -6.87 -5.05 16.99
N ALA A 267 -7.37 -5.67 18.06
CA ALA A 267 -8.74 -5.50 18.54
C ALA A 267 -8.76 -4.49 19.69
N VAL A 268 -9.51 -3.39 19.54
CA VAL A 268 -9.58 -2.25 20.48
C VAL A 268 -10.98 -2.07 21.05
#